data_AF-A0AAN8FJU5-F1
#
_entry.id   AF-A0AAN8FJU5-F1
#
_cell.length_a   1.000
_cell.length_b   1.000
_cell.length_c   1.000
_cell.angle_alpha   90.00
_cell.angle_beta   90.00
_cell.angle_gamma   90.00
#
_symmetry.space_group_name_H-M   'P 1'
#
loop_
_entity.id
_entity.type
_entity.pdbx_description
1 polymer ?
#
loop_
_entity_poly.entity_id
_entity_poly.type
_entity_poly.pdbx_seq_one_letter_code
_entity_poly.pdbx_strand_id
1 'polypeptide(L)'
;MLVDFRVKSVIIAKKFSLVFRTWRHDKEVEVFEHPEGRRRAAKGFSTYTQPYGAAAASQRLSSSKCDTPGYTGEFCEYPICIKTNPDVPVIPEDETTSIDAATLFNCTENYGIFVDETMYEINIDIEMELPLNPTFTLQGDDGQTYAPDMIVQQARDRYQALYFVLPPGHYVLTPSADLKTSSCILLVRAKTPIAVYGGFIIGEGPDTERSDFPQSYTYYKEPAAVVVHGNFLRYPATLKTINFIGNENTVYRPRLLTPRFNCAYEYMFETFYCKKTGSYVYQVEGISFQGNVFRRLAPFNCLVNPGTQPPSVPVPTTSPAPLVRCKNNGVYIKNLDGTNYCYCTGLFSGPDCGTRLCANGGTLDTSTNRCLCAEGFAGEFCENVFCNDNTGFTFDAEHPTLTLVVRTRVQLADVIRQVSNAVTAVINDLSFDPDYLTRFVLVTFNNQQITTNTYGNAEALIRALDDAAKTTDTNGTCVDTDFIALG
;
A
#
# COMPACT_ATOMS: atom_id res chain seq x y z
N MET A 1 20.03 -4.53 35.13
CA MET A 1 19.90 -4.83 33.69
C MET A 1 18.50 -4.40 33.24
N LEU A 2 18.22 -3.09 33.22
CA LEU A 2 16.88 -2.54 32.96
C LEU A 2 16.91 -1.06 32.50
N VAL A 3 18.04 -0.62 31.94
CA VAL A 3 18.27 0.78 31.53
C VAL A 3 18.47 0.93 30.00
N ASP A 4 18.57 -0.18 29.26
CA ASP A 4 19.08 -0.17 27.88
C ASP A 4 17.99 -0.10 26.78
N PHE A 5 16.70 -0.09 27.15
CA PHE A 5 15.59 -0.05 26.19
C PHE A 5 15.01 1.33 25.92
N ARG A 6 15.20 2.33 26.80
CA ARG A 6 14.69 3.70 26.58
C ARG A 6 15.60 4.57 25.72
N VAL A 7 16.86 4.18 25.53
CA VAL A 7 17.84 4.95 24.75
C VAL A 7 17.68 4.69 23.25
N LYS A 8 17.28 3.47 22.83
CA LYS A 8 17.10 3.10 21.41
C LYS A 8 15.91 3.80 20.73
N SER A 9 14.81 4.04 21.45
CA SER A 9 13.62 4.72 20.88
C SER A 9 13.79 6.24 20.71
N VAL A 10 14.65 6.89 21.50
CA VAL A 10 14.94 8.34 21.39
C VAL A 10 15.97 8.64 20.30
N ILE A 11 16.83 7.67 19.95
CA ILE A 11 17.84 7.80 18.90
C ILE A 11 17.23 7.68 17.50
N ILE A 12 16.26 6.78 17.29
CA ILE A 12 15.60 6.59 15.97
C ILE A 12 14.76 7.81 15.56
N ALA A 13 14.05 8.45 16.51
CA ALA A 13 13.32 9.69 16.25
C ALA A 13 14.23 10.90 15.94
N LYS A 14 15.49 10.88 16.41
CA LYS A 14 16.49 11.91 16.06
C LYS A 14 17.09 11.70 14.67
N LYS A 15 17.28 10.46 14.22
CA LYS A 15 17.86 10.11 12.89
C LYS A 15 17.02 10.60 11.71
N PHE A 16 15.70 10.47 11.77
CA PHE A 16 14.82 11.06 10.75
C PHE A 16 14.76 12.60 10.85
N SER A 17 14.90 13.18 12.04
CA SER A 17 14.94 14.65 12.19
C SER A 17 16.12 15.31 11.45
N LEU A 18 17.21 14.59 11.19
CA LEU A 18 18.34 15.07 10.37
C LEU A 18 18.01 15.04 8.87
N VAL A 19 17.34 13.98 8.40
CA VAL A 19 16.73 13.96 7.06
C VAL A 19 15.76 15.14 6.90
N PHE A 20 15.02 15.55 7.94
CA PHE A 20 14.04 16.65 7.90
C PHE A 20 14.58 18.05 8.25
N ARG A 21 15.72 18.19 8.94
CA ARG A 21 16.29 19.50 9.38
C ARG A 21 16.78 20.37 8.24
N THR A 22 17.02 19.79 7.06
CA THR A 22 17.45 20.51 5.85
C THR A 22 16.29 20.94 4.94
N TRP A 23 15.03 20.66 5.30
CA TRP A 23 13.84 20.89 4.44
C TRP A 23 12.91 22.02 4.87
N ARG A 24 13.23 22.76 5.94
CA ARG A 24 12.55 24.02 6.25
C ARG A 24 13.61 25.09 6.43
N HIS A 25 13.76 25.92 5.40
CA HIS A 25 14.34 27.23 5.61
C HIS A 25 13.24 28.15 6.12
N ASP A 26 13.51 28.80 7.25
CA ASP A 26 12.59 29.60 8.04
C ASP A 26 11.82 30.65 7.23
N LYS A 27 10.51 30.46 7.04
CA LYS A 27 9.55 31.55 6.84
C LYS A 27 8.19 31.18 7.46
N GLU A 28 7.72 32.04 8.37
CA GLU A 28 6.31 32.12 8.73
C GLU A 28 5.52 32.50 7.46
N VAL A 29 4.51 31.71 7.11
CA VAL A 29 3.60 32.04 6.02
C VAL A 29 2.38 32.73 6.61
N GLU A 30 2.29 34.04 6.39
CA GLU A 30 1.11 34.85 6.65
C GLU A 30 -0.03 34.45 5.70
N VAL A 31 -1.22 34.26 6.28
CA VAL A 31 -2.47 33.96 5.56
C VAL A 31 -3.00 35.27 4.96
N PHE A 32 -3.12 35.31 3.63
CA PHE A 32 -3.87 36.35 2.93
C PHE A 32 -5.17 35.77 2.37
N GLU A 33 -6.31 36.21 2.92
CA GLU A 33 -7.63 36.03 2.30
C GLU A 33 -7.88 37.15 1.27
N HIS A 34 -8.42 36.82 0.09
CA HIS A 34 -9.13 37.80 -0.75
C HIS A 34 -10.10 37.14 -1.75
N PRO A 35 -11.11 37.87 -2.29
CA PRO A 35 -12.51 37.48 -2.20
C PRO A 35 -13.18 37.13 -3.55
N GLU A 36 -14.40 36.64 -3.44
CA GLU A 36 -15.31 36.12 -4.48
C GLU A 36 -15.40 36.87 -5.82
N GLY A 37 -15.65 36.10 -6.89
CA GLY A 37 -16.15 36.59 -8.17
C GLY A 37 -17.19 35.67 -8.82
N ARG A 38 -18.48 36.00 -8.66
CA ARG A 38 -19.64 35.42 -9.37
C ARG A 38 -19.50 35.48 -10.90
N ARG A 39 -19.99 34.46 -11.62
CA ARG A 39 -20.75 34.63 -12.88
C ARG A 39 -21.63 33.42 -13.23
N ARG A 40 -22.83 33.75 -13.74
CA ARG A 40 -23.99 32.88 -14.00
C ARG A 40 -23.98 32.28 -15.43
N ALA A 41 -24.48 31.05 -15.50
CA ALA A 41 -25.46 30.45 -16.43
C ALA A 41 -25.48 30.77 -17.94
N ALA A 42 -25.60 29.71 -18.75
CA ALA A 42 -26.57 29.64 -19.86
C ALA A 42 -27.03 28.20 -20.14
N LYS A 43 -28.35 28.04 -20.28
CA LYS A 43 -29.10 26.83 -20.66
C LYS A 43 -29.03 26.59 -22.17
N GLY A 44 -29.15 25.34 -22.60
CA GLY A 44 -29.49 24.95 -23.98
C GLY A 44 -30.02 23.52 -24.04
N PHE A 45 -31.34 23.40 -24.11
CA PHE A 45 -32.13 22.17 -24.20
C PHE A 45 -32.31 21.82 -25.69
N SER A 46 -32.20 20.54 -26.09
CA SER A 46 -33.00 20.03 -27.21
C SER A 46 -33.11 18.50 -27.18
N THR A 47 -34.37 18.06 -27.15
CA THR A 47 -34.91 16.72 -27.18
C THR A 47 -35.18 16.27 -28.62
N TYR A 48 -34.87 15.04 -28.99
CA TYR A 48 -35.59 14.35 -30.08
C TYR A 48 -35.77 12.85 -29.80
N THR A 49 -37.02 12.43 -29.90
CA THR A 49 -37.60 11.11 -29.63
C THR A 49 -37.46 10.17 -30.84
N GLN A 50 -37.37 8.86 -30.56
CA GLN A 50 -37.29 7.73 -31.51
C GLN A 50 -38.51 7.57 -32.45
N PRO A 51 -38.44 6.66 -33.43
CA PRO A 51 -39.20 5.40 -33.27
C PRO A 51 -38.52 4.11 -33.81
N TYR A 52 -39.13 2.99 -33.38
CA TYR A 52 -38.73 1.57 -33.42
C TYR A 52 -38.56 0.89 -34.80
N GLY A 53 -37.66 -0.11 -34.83
CA GLY A 53 -37.98 -1.46 -35.35
C GLY A 53 -37.02 -2.08 -36.38
N ALA A 54 -36.20 -3.06 -35.96
CA ALA A 54 -35.97 -4.36 -36.62
C ALA A 54 -34.82 -5.11 -35.95
N ALA A 55 -35.11 -6.32 -35.48
CA ALA A 55 -34.13 -7.23 -34.88
C ALA A 55 -33.17 -7.77 -35.95
N ALA A 56 -31.87 -7.53 -35.75
CA ALA A 56 -30.81 -8.32 -36.35
C ALA A 56 -29.98 -8.93 -35.21
N ALA A 57 -29.94 -10.26 -35.15
CA ALA A 57 -29.10 -11.01 -34.25
C ALA A 57 -27.64 -10.61 -34.50
N SER A 58 -27.06 -9.87 -33.55
CA SER A 58 -25.63 -9.60 -33.51
C SER A 58 -25.09 -10.24 -32.25
N GLN A 59 -24.04 -11.04 -32.43
CA GLN A 59 -23.25 -11.67 -31.39
C GLN A 59 -22.98 -10.65 -30.28
N ARG A 60 -23.45 -10.91 -29.06
CA ARG A 60 -23.04 -10.14 -27.90
C ARG A 60 -21.59 -10.49 -27.56
N LEU A 61 -20.65 -9.89 -28.29
CA LEU A 61 -19.41 -9.46 -27.67
C LEU A 61 -19.83 -8.41 -26.63
N SER A 62 -19.95 -8.85 -25.38
CA SER A 62 -20.15 -7.93 -24.26
C SER A 62 -18.85 -7.15 -24.08
N SER A 63 -18.65 -6.08 -24.86
CA SER A 63 -17.85 -4.98 -24.34
C SER A 63 -18.60 -4.49 -23.11
N SER A 64 -18.10 -4.77 -21.90
CA SER A 64 -18.57 -4.07 -20.71
C SER A 64 -18.32 -2.59 -20.97
N LYS A 65 -19.38 -1.85 -21.31
CA LYS A 65 -19.26 -0.40 -21.42
C LYS A 65 -19.18 0.12 -19.99
N CYS A 66 -18.25 1.02 -19.73
CA CYS A 66 -18.23 1.69 -18.45
C CYS A 66 -19.47 2.57 -18.30
N ASP A 67 -20.40 2.12 -17.46
CA ASP A 67 -21.69 2.80 -17.21
C ASP A 67 -21.69 3.59 -15.89
N THR A 68 -20.57 3.67 -15.17
CA THR A 68 -20.42 4.43 -13.93
C THR A 68 -20.13 5.91 -14.24
N PRO A 69 -21.04 6.85 -13.92
CA PRO A 69 -20.84 8.26 -14.26
C PRO A 69 -19.57 8.83 -13.62
N GLY A 70 -18.74 9.46 -14.44
CA GLY A 70 -17.50 10.06 -13.97
C GLY A 70 -16.31 9.11 -13.86
N TYR A 71 -16.43 7.90 -14.42
CA TYR A 71 -15.35 6.93 -14.58
C TYR A 71 -15.21 6.54 -16.06
N THR A 72 -14.06 5.99 -16.43
CA THR A 72 -13.77 5.46 -17.76
C THR A 72 -12.88 4.22 -17.67
N GLY A 73 -12.51 3.65 -18.81
CA GLY A 73 -11.86 2.34 -18.91
C GLY A 73 -12.85 1.24 -19.30
N GLU A 74 -12.33 0.03 -19.47
CA GLU A 74 -13.12 -1.15 -19.83
C GLU A 74 -13.97 -1.65 -18.63
N PHE A 75 -13.52 -1.32 -17.42
CA PHE A 75 -14.07 -1.76 -16.14
C PHE A 75 -14.43 -0.59 -15.20
N CYS A 76 -14.53 0.64 -15.70
CA CYS A 76 -14.72 1.86 -14.90
C CYS A 76 -13.63 2.10 -13.84
N GLU A 77 -12.42 1.65 -14.12
CA GLU A 77 -11.27 1.69 -13.20
C GLU A 77 -10.58 3.06 -13.14
N TYR A 78 -10.88 3.97 -14.07
CA TYR A 78 -10.21 5.27 -14.12
C TYR A 78 -11.16 6.42 -13.78
N PRO A 79 -10.96 7.12 -12.65
CA PRO A 79 -11.81 8.24 -12.28
C PRO A 79 -11.56 9.45 -13.20
N ILE A 80 -12.63 10.20 -13.46
CA ILE A 80 -12.60 11.48 -14.16
C ILE A 80 -12.88 12.59 -13.15
N CYS A 81 -11.91 13.49 -12.92
CA CYS A 81 -12.06 14.56 -11.95
C CYS A 81 -13.20 15.51 -12.32
N ILE A 82 -13.97 15.92 -11.30
CA ILE A 82 -15.11 16.83 -11.46
C ILE A 82 -14.62 18.24 -11.81
N LYS A 83 -13.48 18.63 -11.25
CA LYS A 83 -12.80 19.90 -11.49
C LYS A 83 -11.31 19.63 -11.54
N THR A 84 -10.62 20.30 -12.44
CA THR A 84 -9.17 20.28 -12.55
C THR A 84 -8.58 21.36 -11.65
N ASN A 85 -7.57 21.02 -10.88
CA ASN A 85 -6.84 21.94 -10.03
C ASN A 85 -5.96 22.86 -10.89
N PRO A 86 -6.18 24.19 -10.86
CA PRO A 86 -5.38 25.12 -11.65
C PRO A 86 -3.99 25.36 -11.04
N ASP A 87 -3.80 25.05 -9.76
CA ASP A 87 -2.63 25.43 -8.95
C ASP A 87 -1.73 24.20 -8.73
N VAL A 88 -1.11 23.73 -9.81
CA VAL A 88 -0.11 22.66 -9.74
C VAL A 88 1.26 23.26 -9.41
N PRO A 89 2.02 22.69 -8.47
CA PRO A 89 3.36 23.16 -8.18
C PRO A 89 4.25 23.15 -9.43
N VAL A 90 4.98 24.24 -9.66
CA VAL A 90 6.00 24.33 -10.71
C VAL A 90 7.36 24.33 -10.03
N ILE A 91 8.32 23.59 -10.59
CA ILE A 91 9.70 23.57 -10.08
C ILE A 91 10.38 24.89 -10.47
N PRO A 92 10.91 25.68 -9.52
CA PRO A 92 11.80 26.79 -9.85
C PRO A 92 13.11 26.25 -10.46
N GLU A 93 13.65 26.89 -11.51
CA GLU A 93 14.84 26.42 -12.24
C GLU A 93 16.07 26.16 -11.34
N ASP A 94 16.14 26.80 -10.17
CA ASP A 94 17.28 26.74 -9.26
C ASP A 94 17.15 25.72 -8.11
N GLU A 95 16.00 25.04 -7.97
CA GLU A 95 15.78 24.10 -6.87
C GLU A 95 16.31 22.68 -7.18
N THR A 96 16.88 22.04 -6.16
CA THR A 96 17.30 20.64 -6.23
C THR A 96 16.14 19.72 -5.89
N THR A 97 15.91 18.72 -6.73
CA THR A 97 14.90 17.69 -6.52
C THR A 97 15.49 16.50 -5.77
N SER A 98 14.73 15.92 -4.84
CA SER A 98 15.09 14.65 -4.20
C SER A 98 14.92 13.49 -5.16
N ILE A 99 16.01 12.78 -5.40
CA ILE A 99 16.04 11.63 -6.32
C ILE A 99 15.87 10.35 -5.53
N ASP A 100 16.67 10.18 -4.47
CA ASP A 100 16.69 8.95 -3.71
C ASP A 100 17.19 9.10 -2.28
N ALA A 101 16.85 8.14 -1.42
CA ALA A 101 17.26 8.11 -0.03
C ALA A 101 17.15 6.69 0.54
N ALA A 102 18.15 6.28 1.31
CA ALA A 102 18.17 4.96 1.93
C ALA A 102 18.90 4.97 3.28
N THR A 103 18.51 4.06 4.16
CA THR A 103 19.32 3.71 5.34
C THR A 103 19.98 2.37 5.07
N LEU A 104 21.30 2.35 5.00
CA LEU A 104 22.12 1.17 4.69
C LEU A 104 22.69 0.61 5.99
N PHE A 105 22.28 -0.60 6.38
CA PHE A 105 22.50 -1.11 7.75
C PHE A 105 23.98 -1.32 8.11
N ASN A 106 24.81 -1.70 7.13
CA ASN A 106 26.22 -2.01 7.34
C ASN A 106 27.16 -1.00 6.66
N CYS A 107 26.62 0.05 6.05
CA CYS A 107 27.35 0.99 5.20
C CYS A 107 28.34 0.33 4.21
N THR A 108 28.01 -0.87 3.76
CA THR A 108 28.70 -1.64 2.70
C THR A 108 27.71 -2.28 1.74
N GLU A 109 26.41 -2.08 1.98
CA GLU A 109 25.35 -2.62 1.13
C GLU A 109 25.28 -1.79 -0.15
N ASN A 110 25.39 -2.46 -1.29
CA ASN A 110 25.28 -1.81 -2.59
C ASN A 110 23.87 -1.23 -2.76
N TYR A 111 23.79 -0.04 -3.31
CA TYR A 111 22.54 0.65 -3.56
C TYR A 111 22.46 1.11 -5.02
N GLY A 112 21.36 0.76 -5.71
CA GLY A 112 21.13 1.16 -7.09
C GLY A 112 20.48 2.54 -7.17
N ILE A 113 21.11 3.48 -7.87
CA ILE A 113 20.56 4.80 -8.19
C ILE A 113 20.25 4.89 -9.69
N PHE A 114 19.26 5.70 -10.05
CA PHE A 114 18.92 5.95 -11.45
C PHE A 114 19.20 7.40 -11.81
N VAL A 115 19.84 7.58 -12.96
CA VAL A 115 20.08 8.88 -13.57
C VAL A 115 19.29 8.96 -14.87
N ASP A 116 18.41 9.94 -14.99
CA ASP A 116 17.70 10.24 -16.23
C ASP A 116 18.38 11.36 -17.03
N GLU A 117 17.94 11.54 -18.27
CA GLU A 117 18.53 12.46 -19.24
C GLU A 117 18.45 13.94 -18.88
N THR A 118 17.66 14.28 -17.86
CA THR A 118 17.44 15.66 -17.45
C THR A 118 18.19 16.04 -16.18
N MET A 119 18.86 15.07 -15.54
CA MET A 119 19.59 15.27 -14.30
C MET A 119 20.97 15.88 -14.53
N TYR A 120 21.28 16.93 -13.77
CA TYR A 120 22.61 17.54 -13.69
C TYR A 120 22.85 18.07 -12.27
N GLU A 121 24.12 18.39 -11.95
CA GLU A 121 24.53 18.76 -10.58
C GLU A 121 24.06 17.74 -9.53
N ILE A 122 24.37 16.47 -9.78
CA ILE A 122 23.96 15.32 -8.98
C ILE A 122 24.82 15.28 -7.72
N ASN A 123 24.19 15.56 -6.59
CA ASN A 123 24.76 15.48 -5.26
C ASN A 123 24.42 14.13 -4.63
N ILE A 124 25.46 13.40 -4.25
CA ILE A 124 25.35 12.15 -3.48
C ILE A 124 26.00 12.38 -2.13
N ASP A 125 25.22 12.18 -1.07
CA ASP A 125 25.62 12.43 0.32
C ASP A 125 25.45 11.15 1.15
N ILE A 126 26.48 10.81 1.91
CA ILE A 126 26.45 9.75 2.91
C ILE A 126 26.74 10.36 4.27
N GLU A 127 25.81 10.19 5.19
CA GLU A 127 25.90 10.65 6.57
C GLU A 127 25.91 9.46 7.54
N MET A 128 26.68 9.58 8.61
CA MET A 128 26.78 8.62 9.69
C MET A 128 26.64 9.31 11.04
N GLU A 129 26.07 8.62 12.03
CA GLU A 129 26.05 9.16 13.39
C GLU A 129 27.40 9.09 14.09
N LEU A 130 28.23 8.13 13.69
CA LEU A 130 29.54 7.90 14.27
C LEU A 130 30.62 8.42 13.29
N PRO A 131 31.69 9.03 13.81
CA PRO A 131 32.74 9.62 12.98
C PRO A 131 33.67 8.52 12.41
N LEU A 132 33.18 7.74 11.44
CA LEU A 132 33.80 6.55 10.85
C LEU A 132 34.26 6.74 9.38
N ASN A 133 34.51 7.98 8.96
CA ASN A 133 35.01 8.38 7.65
C ASN A 133 34.26 7.70 6.48
N PRO A 134 32.95 7.96 6.31
CA PRO A 134 32.21 7.38 5.20
C PRO A 134 32.81 7.80 3.85
N THR A 135 32.72 6.93 2.85
CA THR A 135 33.05 7.17 1.45
C THR A 135 32.17 6.28 0.56
N PHE A 136 32.22 6.45 -0.75
CA PHE A 136 31.62 5.51 -1.69
C PHE A 136 32.34 5.49 -3.03
N THR A 137 32.14 4.41 -3.77
CA THR A 137 32.46 4.33 -5.20
C THR A 137 31.17 4.25 -6.01
N LEU A 138 31.17 4.83 -7.21
CA LEU A 138 30.03 4.80 -8.11
C LEU A 138 30.42 4.06 -9.39
N GLN A 139 29.65 3.03 -9.75
CA GLN A 139 29.87 2.22 -10.94
C GLN A 139 28.62 2.24 -11.84
N GLY A 140 28.78 2.52 -13.13
CA GLY A 140 27.69 2.42 -14.09
C GLY A 140 27.43 0.99 -14.55
N ASP A 141 26.31 0.75 -15.23
CA ASP A 141 26.00 -0.54 -15.86
C ASP A 141 27.03 -0.98 -16.92
N ASP A 142 27.81 -0.05 -17.45
CA ASP A 142 28.95 -0.28 -18.34
C ASP A 142 30.16 -0.90 -17.61
N GLY A 143 30.09 -1.04 -16.29
CA GLY A 143 31.16 -1.50 -15.42
C GLY A 143 32.23 -0.45 -15.15
N GLN A 144 32.11 0.76 -15.71
CA GLN A 144 33.05 1.85 -15.48
C GLN A 144 32.82 2.48 -14.11
N THR A 145 33.92 2.81 -13.43
CA THR A 145 33.87 3.58 -12.18
C THR A 145 33.93 5.06 -12.49
N TYR A 146 32.97 5.81 -11.96
CA TYR A 146 32.86 7.26 -12.14
C TYR A 146 33.41 7.96 -10.90
N ALA A 147 34.41 8.82 -11.10
CA ALA A 147 34.96 9.67 -10.04
C ALA A 147 34.11 10.96 -9.92
N PRO A 148 33.95 11.52 -8.71
CA PRO A 148 33.24 12.79 -8.54
C PRO A 148 34.03 13.94 -9.18
N ASP A 149 33.32 14.86 -9.82
CA ASP A 149 33.90 16.10 -10.32
C ASP A 149 34.39 16.99 -9.16
N MET A 150 33.67 16.95 -8.03
CA MET A 150 34.02 17.69 -6.82
C MET A 150 33.62 16.93 -5.56
N ILE A 151 34.53 16.89 -4.58
CA ILE A 151 34.19 16.50 -3.21
C ILE A 151 33.78 17.77 -2.47
N VAL A 152 32.48 17.91 -2.21
CA VAL A 152 31.89 19.10 -1.57
C VAL A 152 32.20 19.11 -0.08
N GLN A 153 32.08 17.95 0.56
CA GLN A 153 32.37 17.79 1.98
C GLN A 153 32.98 16.42 2.25
N GLN A 154 34.05 16.41 3.05
CA GLN A 154 34.65 15.19 3.59
C GLN A 154 34.97 15.44 5.06
N ALA A 155 34.11 14.90 5.92
CA ALA A 155 34.24 14.93 7.37
C ALA A 155 34.26 13.49 7.90
N ARG A 156 34.54 13.33 9.20
CA ARG A 156 34.56 11.98 9.79
C ARG A 156 33.19 11.32 9.82
N ASP A 157 32.11 12.07 9.73
CA ASP A 157 30.73 11.62 9.82
C ASP A 157 29.94 11.83 8.52
N ARG A 158 30.54 12.46 7.50
CA ARG A 158 29.84 12.82 6.27
C ARG A 158 30.75 12.86 5.06
N TYR A 159 30.24 12.38 3.92
CA TYR A 159 30.90 12.46 2.64
C TYR A 159 29.90 12.87 1.55
N GLN A 160 30.15 14.02 0.94
CA GLN A 160 29.32 14.59 -0.11
C GLN A 160 30.14 14.78 -1.38
N ALA A 161 29.67 14.18 -2.47
CA ALA A 161 30.28 14.26 -3.78
C ALA A 161 29.28 14.82 -4.80
N LEU A 162 29.80 15.65 -5.70
CA LEU A 162 29.07 16.29 -6.78
C LEU A 162 29.56 15.74 -8.12
N TYR A 163 28.60 15.36 -8.97
CA TYR A 163 28.80 15.00 -10.36
C TYR A 163 28.03 16.02 -11.20
N PHE A 164 28.71 16.77 -12.05
CA PHE A 164 28.05 17.78 -12.89
C PHE A 164 27.10 17.11 -13.89
N VAL A 165 27.55 16.03 -14.51
CA VAL A 165 26.77 15.23 -15.45
C VAL A 165 27.17 13.76 -15.32
N LEU A 166 26.18 12.88 -15.30
CA LEU A 166 26.35 11.44 -15.47
C LEU A 166 25.52 10.99 -16.69
N PRO A 167 26.02 10.06 -17.53
CA PRO A 167 25.20 9.45 -18.56
C PRO A 167 23.90 8.87 -17.98
N PRO A 168 22.76 8.93 -18.69
CA PRO A 168 21.54 8.31 -18.22
C PRO A 168 21.72 6.79 -18.09
N GLY A 169 21.21 6.22 -17.01
CA GLY A 169 21.37 4.80 -16.72
C GLY A 169 21.23 4.45 -15.25
N HIS A 170 21.48 3.18 -14.94
CA HIS A 170 21.55 2.70 -13.58
C HIS A 170 23.00 2.66 -13.11
N TYR A 171 23.19 3.02 -11.85
CA TYR A 171 24.48 3.07 -11.19
C TYR A 171 24.41 2.34 -9.86
N VAL A 172 25.43 1.55 -9.57
CA VAL A 172 25.63 0.91 -8.29
C VAL A 172 26.56 1.77 -7.44
N LEU A 173 26.01 2.27 -6.34
CA LEU A 173 26.77 2.92 -5.29
C LEU A 173 27.22 1.87 -4.28
N THR A 174 28.52 1.78 -4.06
CA THR A 174 29.11 0.91 -3.03
C THR A 174 29.68 1.79 -1.91
N PRO A 175 28.98 1.88 -0.77
CA PRO A 175 29.44 2.68 0.35
C PRO A 175 30.57 1.97 1.13
N SER A 176 31.33 2.73 1.88
CA SER A 176 32.37 2.23 2.78
C SER A 176 32.54 3.14 3.99
N ALA A 177 32.90 2.55 5.12
CA ALA A 177 33.26 3.26 6.35
C ALA A 177 34.31 2.44 7.13
N ASP A 178 35.00 3.08 8.07
CA ASP A 178 36.02 2.44 8.91
C ASP A 178 35.48 1.21 9.65
N LEU A 179 34.21 1.26 10.07
CA LEU A 179 33.51 0.13 10.69
C LEU A 179 32.37 -0.33 9.78
N LYS A 180 32.55 -1.50 9.17
CA LYS A 180 31.61 -2.11 8.22
C LYS A 180 30.31 -2.68 8.82
N THR A 181 30.05 -2.40 10.10
CA THR A 181 28.84 -2.85 10.81
C THR A 181 27.96 -1.70 11.28
N SER A 182 28.38 -0.46 11.04
CA SER A 182 27.58 0.72 11.36
C SER A 182 26.69 1.11 10.18
N SER A 183 25.49 1.61 10.48
CA SER A 183 24.59 2.11 9.45
C SER A 183 24.96 3.49 8.96
N CYS A 184 24.61 3.79 7.71
CA CYS A 184 24.72 5.12 7.12
C CYS A 184 23.46 5.49 6.34
N ILE A 185 23.26 6.79 6.17
CA ILE A 185 22.11 7.36 5.45
C ILE A 185 22.65 7.88 4.12
N LEU A 186 22.10 7.35 3.04
CA LEU A 186 22.34 7.80 1.67
C LEU A 186 21.26 8.80 1.26
N LEU A 187 21.66 9.86 0.58
CA LEU A 187 20.76 10.86 0.02
C LEU A 187 21.27 11.35 -1.34
N VAL A 188 20.39 11.31 -2.34
CA VAL A 188 20.69 11.72 -3.71
C VAL A 188 19.78 12.88 -4.10
N ARG A 189 20.37 13.98 -4.54
CA ARG A 189 19.68 15.16 -5.04
C ARG A 189 20.26 15.57 -6.38
N ALA A 190 19.45 16.11 -7.27
CA ALA A 190 19.94 16.66 -8.53
C ALA A 190 19.06 17.82 -8.98
N LYS A 191 19.58 18.68 -9.85
CA LYS A 191 18.75 19.60 -10.61
C LYS A 191 18.16 18.85 -11.79
N THR A 192 16.84 18.94 -11.93
CA THR A 192 16.09 18.24 -12.98
C THR A 192 14.71 18.87 -13.12
N PRO A 193 14.24 19.13 -14.36
CA PRO A 193 12.87 19.54 -14.63
C PRO A 193 11.85 18.41 -14.38
N ILE A 194 12.25 17.13 -14.36
CA ILE A 194 11.34 16.06 -13.99
C ILE A 194 11.22 16.05 -12.46
N ALA A 195 10.09 16.52 -11.93
CA ALA A 195 9.75 16.35 -10.51
C ALA A 195 8.35 15.79 -10.34
N VAL A 196 8.10 15.29 -9.14
CA VAL A 196 6.84 14.63 -8.79
C VAL A 196 6.25 15.31 -7.56
N TYR A 197 4.97 15.63 -7.65
CA TYR A 197 4.21 16.22 -6.57
C TYR A 197 2.99 15.36 -6.30
N GLY A 198 2.76 15.03 -5.05
CA GLY A 198 1.61 14.24 -4.64
C GLY A 198 1.05 14.69 -3.32
N GLY A 199 -0.13 14.19 -3.02
CA GLY A 199 -0.81 14.41 -1.76
C GLY A 199 -2.01 13.49 -1.61
N PHE A 200 -2.81 13.76 -0.59
CA PHE A 200 -3.83 12.85 -0.10
C PHE A 200 -5.23 13.41 -0.31
N ILE A 201 -6.13 12.56 -0.78
CA ILE A 201 -7.56 12.82 -0.73
C ILE A 201 -8.11 12.04 0.48
N ILE A 202 -8.69 12.77 1.43
CA ILE A 202 -9.22 12.23 2.68
C ILE A 202 -10.75 12.13 2.58
N GLY A 203 -11.30 10.98 2.97
CA GLY A 203 -12.73 10.68 2.92
C GLY A 203 -13.04 9.45 2.06
N GLU A 204 -14.32 9.14 1.90
CA GLU A 204 -14.78 7.96 1.16
C GLU A 204 -15.77 8.36 0.05
N GLY A 205 -15.93 7.47 -0.91
CA GLY A 205 -16.94 7.59 -1.97
C GLY A 205 -16.47 8.29 -3.25
N PRO A 206 -17.33 8.28 -4.28
CA PRO A 206 -16.94 8.63 -5.64
C PRO A 206 -16.61 10.11 -5.84
N ASP A 207 -17.22 11.02 -5.09
CA ASP A 207 -16.89 12.46 -5.17
C ASP A 207 -15.49 12.73 -4.63
N THR A 208 -15.08 11.96 -3.61
CA THR A 208 -13.76 12.04 -2.99
C THR A 208 -12.70 11.53 -3.97
N GLU A 209 -12.84 10.32 -4.52
CA GLU A 209 -11.91 9.74 -5.51
C GLU A 209 -11.74 10.60 -6.77
N ARG A 210 -12.74 11.40 -7.11
CA ARG A 210 -12.76 12.31 -8.27
C ARG A 210 -12.39 13.76 -7.91
N SER A 211 -11.89 13.98 -6.70
CA SER A 211 -11.33 15.26 -6.26
C SER A 211 -9.90 15.44 -6.75
N ASP A 212 -9.58 16.61 -7.28
CA ASP A 212 -8.24 16.95 -7.76
C ASP A 212 -7.48 17.87 -6.79
N PHE A 213 -7.97 18.01 -5.56
CA PHE A 213 -7.48 18.95 -4.56
C PHE A 213 -6.87 18.21 -3.37
N PRO A 214 -5.63 17.68 -3.51
CA PRO A 214 -4.99 16.95 -2.44
C PRO A 214 -4.46 17.83 -1.31
N GLN A 215 -4.36 17.21 -0.12
CA GLN A 215 -3.68 17.76 1.04
C GLN A 215 -2.26 17.18 1.16
N SER A 216 -1.32 17.92 1.72
CA SER A 216 0.08 17.48 1.88
C SER A 216 0.30 16.51 3.07
N TYR A 217 -0.78 16.05 3.71
CA TYR A 217 -0.76 15.19 4.89
C TYR A 217 -1.95 14.23 4.87
N THR A 218 -1.88 13.19 5.69
CA THR A 218 -2.99 12.26 5.95
C THR A 218 -3.12 11.97 7.44
N TYR A 219 -4.15 11.25 7.85
CA TYR A 219 -4.41 10.92 9.25
C TYR A 219 -4.01 9.49 9.60
N TYR A 220 -3.46 9.37 10.81
CA TYR A 220 -3.12 8.11 11.45
C TYR A 220 -4.36 7.25 11.60
N LYS A 221 -4.21 5.97 11.21
CA LYS A 221 -5.27 4.97 11.23
C LYS A 221 -6.50 5.27 10.37
N GLU A 222 -6.35 6.13 9.36
CA GLU A 222 -7.41 6.42 8.41
C GLU A 222 -6.94 6.11 6.99
N PRO A 223 -7.78 5.47 6.16
CA PRO A 223 -7.47 5.29 4.75
C PRO A 223 -7.53 6.63 4.02
N ALA A 224 -6.58 6.86 3.11
CA ALA A 224 -6.61 8.00 2.20
C ALA A 224 -6.09 7.58 0.83
N ALA A 225 -6.71 8.08 -0.22
CA ALA A 225 -6.17 7.96 -1.57
C ALA A 225 -4.96 8.89 -1.73
N VAL A 226 -3.99 8.47 -2.53
CA VAL A 226 -2.82 9.28 -2.89
C VAL A 226 -2.92 9.64 -4.35
N VAL A 227 -2.81 10.91 -4.68
CA VAL A 227 -2.81 11.39 -6.05
C VAL A 227 -1.49 12.08 -6.36
N VAL A 228 -1.02 11.92 -7.60
CA VAL A 228 0.34 12.28 -7.99
C VAL A 228 0.32 12.96 -9.37
N HIS A 229 1.13 14.01 -9.48
CA HIS A 229 1.40 14.78 -10.68
C HIS A 229 2.89 14.68 -11.06
N GLY A 230 3.17 14.50 -12.34
CA GLY A 230 4.53 14.53 -12.88
C GLY A 230 4.79 15.78 -13.74
N ASN A 231 5.75 16.59 -13.33
CA ASN A 231 6.20 17.76 -14.08
C ASN A 231 7.15 17.39 -15.21
N PHE A 232 7.04 18.11 -16.34
CA PHE A 232 7.87 17.93 -17.54
C PHE A 232 7.91 16.49 -18.10
N LEU A 233 6.84 15.71 -17.88
CA LEU A 233 6.67 14.39 -18.48
C LEU A 233 6.08 14.49 -19.89
N ARG A 234 6.94 14.49 -20.90
CA ARG A 234 6.51 14.42 -22.31
C ARG A 234 6.24 12.98 -22.71
N TYR A 235 5.08 12.69 -23.29
CA TYR A 235 4.77 11.36 -23.86
C TYR A 235 5.92 10.85 -24.76
N PRO A 236 6.44 9.63 -24.56
CA PRO A 236 5.84 8.52 -23.80
C PRO A 236 6.23 8.41 -22.31
N ALA A 237 6.79 9.46 -21.71
CA ALA A 237 7.12 9.47 -20.28
C ALA A 237 5.87 9.24 -19.42
N THR A 238 5.99 8.43 -18.35
CA THR A 238 4.87 8.11 -17.45
C THR A 238 5.35 7.79 -16.04
N LEU A 239 4.52 8.07 -15.04
CA LEU A 239 4.68 7.51 -13.69
C LEU A 239 4.14 6.07 -13.67
N LYS A 240 4.80 5.18 -12.91
CA LYS A 240 4.49 3.74 -12.89
C LYS A 240 4.10 3.25 -11.51
N THR A 241 4.93 3.54 -10.51
CA THR A 241 4.77 2.97 -9.18
C THR A 241 4.96 4.03 -8.10
N ILE A 242 4.34 3.79 -6.95
CA ILE A 242 4.54 4.54 -5.72
C ILE A 242 4.88 3.58 -4.58
N ASN A 243 5.83 3.97 -3.76
CA ASN A 243 6.23 3.29 -2.53
C ASN A 243 6.21 4.29 -1.37
N PHE A 244 6.10 3.80 -0.14
CA PHE A 244 6.12 4.60 1.08
C PHE A 244 7.19 4.09 2.03
N ILE A 245 7.90 5.01 2.65
CA ILE A 245 8.95 4.74 3.63
C ILE A 245 8.60 5.52 4.90
N GLY A 246 8.39 4.80 6.00
CA GLY A 246 8.07 5.37 7.32
C GLY A 246 9.27 5.46 8.28
N ASN A 247 9.06 6.11 9.42
CA ASN A 247 10.08 6.35 10.46
C ASN A 247 10.77 5.09 11.03
N GLU A 248 10.22 3.89 10.82
CA GLU A 248 10.82 2.62 11.26
C GLU A 248 11.40 1.82 10.09
N ASN A 249 11.69 2.49 8.97
CA ASN A 249 12.12 1.84 7.73
C ASN A 249 11.10 0.79 7.25
N THR A 250 9.82 0.97 7.59
CA THR A 250 8.73 0.16 7.05
C THR A 250 8.62 0.50 5.58
N VAL A 251 9.21 -0.35 4.74
CA VAL A 251 9.12 -0.28 3.29
C VAL A 251 7.83 -0.97 2.88
N TYR A 252 6.91 -0.19 2.30
CA TYR A 252 5.74 -0.78 1.66
C TYR A 252 6.20 -1.44 0.35
N ARG A 253 5.46 -2.43 -0.15
CA ARG A 253 5.74 -2.92 -1.51
C ARG A 253 5.37 -1.81 -2.50
N PRO A 254 6.16 -1.56 -3.55
CA PRO A 254 5.76 -0.65 -4.63
C PRO A 254 4.38 -1.04 -5.17
N ARG A 255 3.50 -0.05 -5.28
CA ARG A 255 2.13 -0.19 -5.79
C ARG A 255 2.02 0.51 -7.13
N LEU A 256 1.22 -0.05 -8.02
CA LEU A 256 0.97 0.56 -9.32
C LEU A 256 0.16 1.83 -9.14
N LEU A 257 0.54 2.87 -9.88
CA LEU A 257 -0.25 4.07 -10.05
C LEU A 257 -1.23 3.87 -11.21
N THR A 258 -2.50 4.17 -10.98
CA THR A 258 -3.53 4.15 -12.03
C THR A 258 -3.74 5.57 -12.58
N PRO A 259 -3.98 5.73 -13.88
CA PRO A 259 -4.27 7.04 -14.46
C PRO A 259 -5.64 7.56 -14.03
N ARG A 260 -5.74 8.89 -13.98
CA ARG A 260 -6.98 9.64 -13.77
C ARG A 260 -7.13 10.64 -14.91
N PHE A 261 -8.37 10.92 -15.31
CA PHE A 261 -8.65 11.78 -16.46
C PHE A 261 -9.27 13.10 -16.02
N ASN A 262 -9.02 14.17 -16.79
CA ASN A 262 -9.46 15.53 -16.43
C ASN A 262 -8.92 16.04 -15.08
N CYS A 263 -7.84 15.42 -14.58
CA CYS A 263 -7.17 15.75 -13.32
C CYS A 263 -5.80 16.37 -13.62
N ALA A 264 -5.40 17.33 -12.81
CA ALA A 264 -4.07 17.90 -12.78
C ALA A 264 -3.10 17.00 -11.98
N TYR A 265 -3.61 16.25 -10.99
CA TYR A 265 -2.93 15.10 -10.41
C TYR A 265 -3.41 13.84 -11.11
N GLU A 266 -2.73 13.49 -12.20
CA GLU A 266 -3.17 12.52 -13.21
C GLU A 266 -2.92 11.06 -12.86
N TYR A 267 -2.34 10.76 -11.70
CA TYR A 267 -2.12 9.40 -11.20
C TYR A 267 -2.72 9.21 -9.80
N MET A 268 -3.18 7.99 -9.49
CA MET A 268 -3.76 7.62 -8.19
C MET A 268 -3.20 6.31 -7.64
N PHE A 269 -3.20 6.23 -6.31
CA PHE A 269 -3.18 4.99 -5.55
C PHE A 269 -4.35 5.03 -4.54
N GLU A 270 -5.24 4.04 -4.62
CA GLU A 270 -6.59 4.11 -4.01
C GLU A 270 -6.59 4.13 -2.49
N THR A 271 -5.65 3.46 -1.82
CA THR A 271 -5.69 3.35 -0.36
C THR A 271 -4.30 3.25 0.23
N PHE A 272 -3.84 4.38 0.79
CA PHE A 272 -2.72 4.43 1.71
C PHE A 272 -3.21 4.50 3.16
N TYR A 273 -2.49 3.84 4.05
CA TYR A 273 -2.81 3.77 5.47
C TYR A 273 -1.54 3.90 6.32
N CYS A 274 -1.43 4.98 7.09
CA CYS A 274 -0.31 5.16 8.00
C CYS A 274 -0.58 4.54 9.38
N LYS A 275 0.28 3.59 9.75
CA LYS A 275 0.20 2.84 11.01
C LYS A 275 0.77 3.59 12.22
N LYS A 276 1.47 4.71 12.02
CA LYS A 276 2.09 5.55 13.07
C LYS A 276 2.06 7.02 12.64
N THR A 277 1.99 7.92 13.62
CA THR A 277 2.14 9.37 13.37
C THR A 277 3.60 9.71 13.09
N GLY A 278 3.82 10.81 12.38
CA GLY A 278 5.15 11.36 12.11
C GLY A 278 5.39 11.56 10.62
N SER A 279 6.65 11.76 10.26
CA SER A 279 7.02 12.05 8.89
C SER A 279 7.32 10.80 8.08
N TYR A 280 6.97 10.84 6.81
CA TYR A 280 7.09 9.76 5.84
C TYR A 280 7.62 10.32 4.53
N VAL A 281 8.09 9.45 3.66
CA VAL A 281 8.44 9.77 2.28
C VAL A 281 7.67 8.84 1.36
N TYR A 282 7.10 9.37 0.29
CA TYR A 282 6.72 8.54 -0.84
C TYR A 282 7.79 8.61 -1.93
N GLN A 283 8.09 7.47 -2.51
CA GLN A 283 8.99 7.29 -3.64
C GLN A 283 8.15 6.95 -4.87
N VAL A 284 8.26 7.75 -5.91
CA VAL A 284 7.59 7.50 -7.18
C VAL A 284 8.63 7.11 -8.21
N GLU A 285 8.35 6.03 -8.93
CA GLU A 285 9.17 5.58 -10.04
C GLU A 285 8.41 5.75 -11.36
N GLY A 286 9.14 6.13 -12.39
CA GLY A 286 8.59 6.36 -13.72
C GLY A 286 9.59 6.02 -14.81
N ILE A 287 9.13 6.21 -16.05
CA ILE A 287 9.92 6.07 -17.25
C ILE A 287 9.93 7.43 -17.94
N SER A 288 11.11 7.94 -18.30
CA SER A 288 11.30 9.22 -18.95
C SER A 288 10.93 9.17 -20.44
N PHE A 289 11.01 10.31 -21.14
CA PHE A 289 10.69 10.38 -22.57
C PHE A 289 11.64 9.49 -23.40
N GLN A 290 12.89 9.37 -22.96
CA GLN A 290 13.91 8.56 -23.62
C GLN A 290 13.90 7.09 -23.18
N GLY A 291 12.98 6.70 -22.28
CA GLY A 291 12.86 5.32 -21.80
C GLY A 291 13.71 5.01 -20.56
N ASN A 292 14.37 6.01 -19.96
CA ASN A 292 15.16 5.80 -18.75
C ASN A 292 14.26 5.70 -17.53
N VAL A 293 14.56 4.78 -16.62
CA VAL A 293 13.89 4.72 -15.32
C VAL A 293 14.35 5.91 -14.48
N PHE A 294 13.42 6.54 -13.76
CA PHE A 294 13.74 7.57 -12.79
C PHE A 294 12.99 7.35 -11.48
N ARG A 295 13.55 7.87 -10.39
CA ARG A 295 12.93 7.92 -9.06
C ARG A 295 12.85 9.35 -8.56
N ARG A 296 11.78 9.68 -7.86
CA ARG A 296 11.61 10.96 -7.14
C ARG A 296 11.02 10.71 -5.77
N LEU A 297 11.49 11.47 -4.79
CA LEU A 297 11.00 11.40 -3.41
C LEU A 297 10.30 12.69 -3.04
N ALA A 298 9.22 12.58 -2.28
CA ALA A 298 8.67 13.73 -1.58
C ALA A 298 8.14 13.36 -0.18
N PRO A 299 8.36 14.27 0.80
CA PRO A 299 7.96 14.03 2.17
C PRO A 299 6.48 14.34 2.40
N PHE A 300 5.89 13.70 3.40
CA PHE A 300 4.57 14.05 3.93
C PHE A 300 4.47 13.72 5.42
N ASN A 301 3.40 14.16 6.06
CA ASN A 301 3.15 13.87 7.48
C ASN A 301 1.87 13.05 7.68
N CYS A 302 1.93 12.12 8.61
CA CYS A 302 0.78 11.42 9.16
C CYS A 302 0.44 12.01 10.54
N LEU A 303 -0.76 12.59 10.66
CA LEU A 303 -1.20 13.39 11.81
C LEU A 303 -2.32 12.68 12.59
N VAL A 304 -2.63 13.14 13.80
CA VAL A 304 -3.83 12.69 14.53
C VAL A 304 -5.04 13.46 14.01
N ASN A 305 -6.14 12.77 13.70
CA ASN A 305 -7.38 13.44 13.32
C ASN A 305 -8.03 14.10 14.55
N PRO A 306 -8.25 15.43 14.55
CA PRO A 306 -8.89 16.12 15.68
C PRO A 306 -10.36 15.73 15.89
N GLY A 307 -11.03 15.11 14.90
CA GLY A 307 -12.44 14.70 14.96
C GLY A 307 -12.72 13.37 15.67
N THR A 308 -11.70 12.57 16.03
CA THR A 308 -11.85 11.26 16.68
C THR A 308 -11.57 11.29 18.19
N GLN A 309 -11.61 12.48 18.82
CA GLN A 309 -11.62 12.55 20.28
C GLN A 309 -12.89 11.88 20.83
N PRO A 310 -12.79 10.93 21.78
CA PRO A 310 -13.97 10.35 22.40
C PRO A 310 -14.78 11.45 23.10
N PRO A 311 -16.10 11.53 22.88
CA PRO A 311 -16.93 12.47 23.61
C PRO A 311 -16.94 12.06 25.09
N SER A 312 -16.55 12.97 25.98
CA SER A 312 -16.80 12.83 27.41
C SER A 312 -18.30 13.04 27.66
N VAL A 313 -19.07 11.96 27.81
CA VAL A 313 -20.54 12.04 28.01
C VAL A 313 -20.95 11.60 29.43
N PRO A 314 -21.78 12.38 30.16
CA PRO A 314 -22.59 11.90 31.28
C PRO A 314 -24.01 11.47 30.83
N VAL A 315 -24.59 10.43 31.49
CA VAL A 315 -25.85 9.72 31.13
C VAL A 315 -27.06 10.18 31.98
N PRO A 316 -28.31 10.23 31.42
CA PRO A 316 -29.48 9.54 32.06
C PRO A 316 -30.64 9.00 31.11
N THR A 317 -31.55 8.18 31.71
CA THR A 317 -32.54 7.14 31.21
C THR A 317 -34.07 7.50 31.18
N THR A 318 -34.94 6.80 30.38
CA THR A 318 -36.42 6.51 30.65
C THR A 318 -37.12 5.43 29.72
N SER A 319 -38.31 4.88 30.11
CA SER A 319 -39.03 3.58 29.71
C SER A 319 -40.37 3.69 28.86
N PRO A 320 -40.93 2.66 28.13
CA PRO A 320 -42.18 2.73 27.29
C PRO A 320 -43.43 1.79 27.58
N ALA A 321 -44.57 1.99 26.84
CA ALA A 321 -46.02 1.76 27.16
C ALA A 321 -46.81 0.55 26.48
N PRO A 322 -48.15 0.28 26.72
CA PRO A 322 -48.86 -0.99 26.41
C PRO A 322 -49.49 -1.19 24.99
N LEU A 323 -49.71 -2.45 24.60
CA LEU A 323 -49.88 -2.96 23.21
C LEU A 323 -51.32 -3.23 22.72
N VAL A 324 -51.68 -2.72 21.53
CA VAL A 324 -53.07 -2.74 21.00
C VAL A 324 -53.26 -3.53 19.68
N ARG A 325 -52.19 -3.78 18.89
CA ARG A 325 -52.25 -4.55 17.61
C ARG A 325 -50.91 -5.22 17.28
N CYS A 326 -50.95 -6.33 16.51
CA CYS A 326 -49.75 -6.98 15.98
C CYS A 326 -49.31 -6.35 14.65
N LYS A 327 -48.00 -6.27 14.42
CA LYS A 327 -47.37 -5.79 13.20
C LYS A 327 -46.92 -6.97 12.32
N ASN A 328 -46.47 -6.66 11.10
CA ASN A 328 -45.82 -7.59 10.16
C ASN A 328 -46.59 -8.91 9.96
N ASN A 329 -47.91 -8.83 9.77
CA ASN A 329 -48.81 -9.97 9.58
C ASN A 329 -48.86 -10.99 10.74
N GLY A 330 -48.46 -10.57 11.96
CA GLY A 330 -48.68 -11.36 13.17
C GLY A 330 -50.16 -11.57 13.45
N VAL A 331 -50.53 -12.77 13.93
CA VAL A 331 -51.91 -13.11 14.26
C VAL A 331 -52.18 -12.72 15.71
N TYR A 332 -53.17 -11.83 15.90
CA TYR A 332 -53.58 -11.39 17.22
C TYR A 332 -54.48 -12.44 17.88
N ILE A 333 -54.03 -12.98 19.01
CA ILE A 333 -54.75 -14.04 19.72
C ILE A 333 -55.28 -13.47 21.03
N LYS A 334 -56.61 -13.52 21.18
CA LYS A 334 -57.28 -13.28 22.46
C LYS A 334 -57.51 -14.61 23.15
N ASN A 335 -56.90 -14.78 24.31
CA ASN A 335 -57.15 -15.96 25.13
C ASN A 335 -58.49 -15.81 25.86
N LEU A 336 -59.07 -16.95 26.23
CA LEU A 336 -60.35 -17.01 26.96
C LEU A 336 -60.25 -16.39 28.37
N ASP A 337 -59.03 -16.25 28.92
CA ASP A 337 -58.74 -15.63 30.21
C ASP A 337 -58.61 -14.08 30.15
N GLY A 338 -58.78 -13.49 28.96
CA GLY A 338 -58.73 -12.05 28.75
C GLY A 338 -57.33 -11.48 28.48
N THR A 339 -56.28 -12.31 28.50
CA THR A 339 -54.93 -11.91 28.07
C THR A 339 -54.80 -11.92 26.55
N ASN A 340 -53.97 -11.03 26.01
CA ASN A 340 -53.78 -10.90 24.56
C ASN A 340 -52.30 -10.88 24.21
N TYR A 341 -51.93 -11.58 23.14
CA TYR A 341 -50.57 -11.57 22.61
C TYR A 341 -50.56 -11.74 21.09
N CYS A 342 -49.40 -11.45 20.49
CA CYS A 342 -49.18 -11.57 19.06
C CYS A 342 -48.39 -12.83 18.75
N TYR A 343 -48.95 -13.70 17.90
CA TYR A 343 -48.21 -14.82 17.32
C TYR A 343 -47.51 -14.34 16.04
N CYS A 344 -46.18 -14.29 16.07
CA CYS A 344 -45.35 -13.76 14.98
C CYS A 344 -45.07 -14.84 13.93
N THR A 345 -45.25 -14.48 12.66
CA THR A 345 -44.95 -15.35 11.51
C THR A 345 -43.71 -14.84 10.78
N GLY A 346 -42.89 -15.75 10.23
CA GLY A 346 -41.63 -15.40 9.57
C GLY A 346 -40.49 -15.03 10.55
N LEU A 347 -39.53 -14.21 10.10
CA LEU A 347 -38.34 -13.79 10.88
C LEU A 347 -38.58 -12.51 11.70
N PHE A 348 -39.70 -12.47 12.42
CA PHE A 348 -40.07 -11.36 13.32
C PHE A 348 -40.34 -11.87 14.75
N SER A 349 -40.09 -11.01 15.73
CA SER A 349 -40.20 -11.28 17.16
C SER A 349 -40.64 -10.05 17.95
N GLY A 350 -40.71 -10.18 19.27
CA GLY A 350 -41.15 -9.13 20.18
C GLY A 350 -42.65 -9.12 20.42
N PRO A 351 -43.12 -8.31 21.38
CA PRO A 351 -44.47 -8.43 21.90
C PRO A 351 -45.58 -7.98 20.92
N ASP A 352 -45.27 -7.22 19.87
CA ASP A 352 -46.13 -6.97 18.69
C ASP A 352 -45.67 -7.60 17.38
N CYS A 353 -44.62 -8.42 17.38
CA CYS A 353 -43.95 -8.86 16.14
C CYS A 353 -43.31 -7.70 15.34
N GLY A 354 -43.02 -6.58 16.01
CA GLY A 354 -42.36 -5.45 15.39
C GLY A 354 -40.88 -5.71 15.11
N THR A 355 -40.21 -6.56 15.89
CA THR A 355 -38.74 -6.67 15.91
C THR A 355 -38.23 -7.71 14.90
N ARG A 356 -37.22 -7.38 14.08
CA ARG A 356 -36.64 -8.35 13.13
C ARG A 356 -35.71 -9.35 13.84
N LEU A 357 -35.62 -10.58 13.33
CA LEU A 357 -34.63 -11.59 13.76
C LEU A 357 -33.59 -11.80 12.65
N CYS A 358 -32.31 -11.69 12.99
CA CYS A 358 -31.20 -11.75 12.03
C CYS A 358 -30.55 -13.13 12.00
N ALA A 359 -30.44 -13.72 10.82
CA ALA A 359 -29.84 -15.03 10.57
C ALA A 359 -28.32 -14.94 10.33
N ASN A 360 -27.64 -16.09 10.29
CA ASN A 360 -26.25 -16.24 9.84
C ASN A 360 -25.22 -15.29 10.48
N GLY A 361 -25.26 -15.14 11.80
CA GLY A 361 -24.30 -14.30 12.54
C GLY A 361 -24.55 -12.80 12.38
N GLY A 362 -25.63 -12.39 11.70
CA GLY A 362 -26.04 -11.01 11.62
C GLY A 362 -26.53 -10.47 12.97
N THR A 363 -26.30 -9.18 13.20
CA THR A 363 -26.71 -8.51 14.44
C THR A 363 -27.89 -7.58 14.18
N LEU A 364 -28.87 -7.59 15.08
CA LEU A 364 -30.00 -6.67 14.99
C LEU A 364 -29.54 -5.29 15.45
N ASP A 365 -29.55 -4.34 14.52
CA ASP A 365 -29.43 -2.94 14.90
C ASP A 365 -30.75 -2.51 15.58
N THR A 366 -30.69 -2.33 16.90
CA THR A 366 -31.85 -1.98 17.74
C THR A 366 -32.38 -0.57 17.48
N SER A 367 -31.62 0.27 16.78
CA SER A 367 -32.03 1.65 16.44
C SER A 367 -32.87 1.72 15.16
N THR A 368 -32.55 0.89 14.17
CA THR A 368 -33.25 0.86 12.87
C THR A 368 -34.15 -0.36 12.70
N ASN A 369 -34.04 -1.32 13.63
CA ASN A 369 -34.74 -2.60 13.62
C ASN A 369 -34.51 -3.37 12.32
N ARG A 370 -33.27 -3.34 11.83
CA ARG A 370 -32.78 -4.03 10.62
C ARG A 370 -31.60 -4.94 10.96
N CYS A 371 -31.39 -5.94 10.13
CA CYS A 371 -30.29 -6.88 10.31
C CYS A 371 -29.03 -6.40 9.59
N LEU A 372 -27.93 -6.31 10.35
CA LEU A 372 -26.59 -6.12 9.81
C LEU A 372 -25.97 -7.49 9.61
N CYS A 373 -25.77 -7.88 8.36
CA CYS A 373 -25.34 -9.22 8.00
C CYS A 373 -23.82 -9.37 8.14
N ALA A 374 -23.40 -10.53 8.62
CA ALA A 374 -21.99 -10.90 8.59
C ALA A 374 -21.53 -11.10 7.12
N GLU A 375 -20.22 -10.99 6.90
CA GLU A 375 -19.63 -11.13 5.57
C GLU A 375 -20.01 -12.49 4.92
N GLY A 376 -20.31 -12.47 3.62
CA GLY A 376 -20.81 -13.64 2.87
C GLY A 376 -22.33 -13.86 2.96
N PHE A 377 -23.05 -13.03 3.72
CA PHE A 377 -24.50 -13.09 3.85
C PHE A 377 -25.15 -11.73 3.56
N ALA A 378 -26.33 -11.76 2.94
CA ALA A 378 -27.14 -10.61 2.58
C ALA A 378 -28.64 -10.97 2.68
N GLY A 379 -29.53 -10.02 2.41
CA GLY A 379 -30.98 -10.19 2.59
C GLY A 379 -31.53 -9.36 3.75
N GLU A 380 -32.85 -9.20 3.82
CA GLU A 380 -33.49 -8.33 4.83
C GLU A 380 -33.28 -8.86 6.27
N PHE A 381 -33.09 -10.16 6.40
CA PHE A 381 -32.80 -10.88 7.64
C PHE A 381 -31.47 -11.62 7.58
N CYS A 382 -30.59 -11.30 6.63
CA CYS A 382 -29.31 -11.99 6.41
C CYS A 382 -29.45 -13.47 6.03
N GLU A 383 -30.56 -13.83 5.41
CA GLU A 383 -30.94 -15.19 5.05
C GLU A 383 -30.28 -15.71 3.77
N ASN A 384 -29.75 -14.83 2.93
CA ASN A 384 -29.16 -15.19 1.64
C ASN A 384 -27.64 -15.26 1.74
N VAL A 385 -27.07 -16.41 1.42
CA VAL A 385 -25.63 -16.58 1.24
C VAL A 385 -25.26 -16.08 -0.14
N PHE A 386 -24.21 -15.25 -0.26
CA PHE A 386 -23.64 -14.93 -1.55
C PHE A 386 -22.15 -15.30 -1.57
N CYS A 387 -21.76 -16.04 -2.61
CA CYS A 387 -20.38 -16.42 -2.87
C CYS A 387 -19.88 -15.56 -4.03
N ASN A 388 -18.75 -14.87 -3.86
CA ASN A 388 -18.08 -14.26 -5.02
C ASN A 388 -17.16 -15.32 -5.64
N ASP A 389 -17.68 -16.08 -6.62
CA ASP A 389 -16.95 -17.02 -7.48
C ASP A 389 -16.15 -16.27 -8.57
N ASN A 390 -14.97 -16.68 -9.08
CA ASN A 390 -13.89 -17.58 -8.69
C ASN A 390 -12.80 -17.51 -9.80
N THR A 391 -11.50 -17.52 -9.49
CA THR A 391 -10.50 -18.19 -10.36
C THR A 391 -9.69 -19.25 -9.61
N GLY A 392 -10.08 -19.61 -8.38
CA GLY A 392 -9.45 -20.70 -7.64
C GLY A 392 -7.97 -20.50 -7.26
N PHE A 393 -7.40 -19.32 -7.55
CA PHE A 393 -6.11 -18.88 -7.04
C PHE A 393 -6.21 -17.39 -6.70
N THR A 394 -6.94 -17.06 -5.63
CA THR A 394 -6.76 -15.77 -4.98
C THR A 394 -5.47 -15.84 -4.17
N PHE A 395 -4.55 -14.93 -4.47
CA PHE A 395 -3.40 -14.68 -3.62
C PHE A 395 -3.92 -14.18 -2.27
N ASP A 396 -3.97 -15.07 -1.29
CA ASP A 396 -4.27 -14.75 0.10
C ASP A 396 -3.05 -14.06 0.70
N ALA A 397 -3.10 -12.72 0.71
CA ALA A 397 -2.04 -11.89 1.25
C ALA A 397 -2.06 -11.84 2.79
N GLU A 398 -3.16 -12.26 3.42
CA GLU A 398 -3.37 -12.24 4.87
C GLU A 398 -2.87 -13.55 5.50
N HIS A 399 -2.92 -14.65 4.76
CA HIS A 399 -2.37 -15.95 5.16
C HIS A 399 -1.38 -16.47 4.10
N PRO A 400 -0.21 -15.81 3.94
CA PRO A 400 0.78 -16.22 2.96
C PRO A 400 1.18 -17.69 3.11
N THR A 401 1.40 -18.34 1.96
CA THR A 401 1.90 -19.71 1.93
C THR A 401 3.43 -19.71 1.97
N LEU A 402 4.02 -20.34 2.99
CA LEU A 402 5.46 -20.56 3.03
C LEU A 402 5.82 -21.76 2.14
N THR A 403 6.38 -21.48 0.97
CA THR A 403 6.85 -22.51 0.03
C THR A 403 8.36 -22.67 0.13
N LEU A 404 8.81 -23.89 0.46
CA LEU A 404 10.22 -24.26 0.47
C LEU A 404 10.52 -25.21 -0.68
N VAL A 405 11.55 -24.88 -1.46
CA VAL A 405 12.05 -25.74 -2.53
C VAL A 405 13.40 -26.28 -2.09
N VAL A 406 13.45 -27.58 -1.79
CA VAL A 406 14.58 -28.22 -1.14
C VAL A 406 15.08 -29.39 -1.96
N ARG A 407 16.37 -29.38 -2.27
CA ARG A 407 17.02 -30.53 -2.88
C ARG A 407 17.29 -31.59 -1.83
N THR A 408 16.82 -32.82 -2.03
CA THR A 408 16.95 -33.89 -1.03
C THR A 408 18.08 -34.86 -1.39
N ARG A 409 19.18 -34.79 -0.64
CA ARG A 409 20.34 -35.71 -0.72
C ARG A 409 20.99 -35.92 0.63
N VAL A 410 21.67 -37.05 0.79
CA VAL A 410 22.46 -37.35 1.99
C VAL A 410 23.43 -36.21 2.35
N GLN A 411 24.14 -35.63 1.36
CA GLN A 411 25.11 -34.55 1.60
C GLN A 411 24.46 -33.22 2.03
N LEU A 412 23.15 -33.05 1.81
CA LEU A 412 22.40 -31.85 2.17
C LEU A 412 21.64 -32.01 3.49
N ALA A 413 21.75 -33.14 4.17
CA ALA A 413 21.04 -33.41 5.43
C ALA A 413 21.26 -32.33 6.50
N ASP A 414 22.50 -31.82 6.64
CA ASP A 414 22.81 -30.76 7.60
C ASP A 414 22.21 -29.41 7.19
N VAL A 415 22.13 -29.13 5.88
CA VAL A 415 21.50 -27.91 5.34
C VAL A 415 19.99 -27.96 5.54
N ILE A 416 19.36 -29.11 5.29
CA ILE A 416 17.93 -29.32 5.51
C ILE A 416 17.58 -29.15 7.00
N ARG A 417 18.44 -29.63 7.91
CA ARG A 417 18.30 -29.38 9.36
C ARG A 417 18.43 -27.90 9.73
N GLN A 418 19.32 -27.14 9.08
CA GLN A 418 19.39 -25.69 9.28
C GLN A 418 18.12 -24.98 8.80
N VAL A 419 17.54 -25.40 7.67
CA VAL A 419 16.26 -24.88 7.18
C VAL A 419 15.13 -25.18 8.18
N SER A 420 15.07 -26.39 8.73
CA SER A 420 14.10 -26.78 9.77
C SER A 420 14.19 -25.86 11.01
N ASN A 421 15.40 -25.55 11.47
CA ASN A 421 15.63 -24.61 12.57
C ASN A 421 15.21 -23.17 12.21
N ALA A 422 15.46 -22.73 10.98
CA ALA A 422 15.08 -21.39 10.51
C ALA A 422 13.55 -21.25 10.41
N VAL A 423 12.84 -22.28 9.93
CA VAL A 423 11.37 -22.31 9.92
C VAL A 423 10.83 -22.19 11.35
N THR A 424 11.42 -22.92 12.29
CA THR A 424 11.04 -22.84 13.72
C THR A 424 11.23 -21.43 14.27
N ALA A 425 12.34 -20.76 13.94
CA ALA A 425 12.59 -19.38 14.35
C ALA A 425 11.54 -18.41 13.76
N VAL A 426 11.23 -18.52 12.47
CA VAL A 426 10.21 -17.69 11.79
C VAL A 426 8.84 -17.87 12.45
N ILE A 427 8.44 -19.10 12.78
CA ILE A 427 7.16 -19.36 13.44
C ILE A 427 7.12 -18.79 14.85
N ASN A 428 8.23 -18.87 15.60
CA ASN A 428 8.32 -18.26 16.92
C ASN A 428 8.24 -16.73 16.86
N ASP A 429 8.88 -16.11 15.86
CA ASP A 429 8.81 -14.65 15.65
C ASP A 429 7.38 -14.20 15.29
N LEU A 430 6.61 -15.07 14.64
CA LEU A 430 5.20 -14.86 14.28
C LEU A 430 4.20 -15.27 15.37
N SER A 431 4.64 -15.60 16.59
CA SER A 431 3.73 -16.04 17.65
C SER A 431 2.68 -15.00 18.06
N PHE A 432 2.89 -13.73 17.71
CA PHE A 432 1.93 -12.64 17.95
C PHE A 432 0.75 -12.65 16.96
N ASP A 433 0.88 -13.37 15.85
CA ASP A 433 -0.13 -13.55 14.80
C ASP A 433 -0.07 -15.01 14.29
N PRO A 434 -0.59 -15.97 15.08
CA PRO A 434 -0.45 -17.40 14.78
C PRO A 434 -1.17 -17.82 13.50
N ASP A 435 -2.09 -16.99 12.99
CA ASP A 435 -2.82 -17.22 11.75
C ASP A 435 -2.08 -16.64 10.52
N TYR A 436 -0.95 -15.92 10.69
CA TYR A 436 -0.21 -15.34 9.56
C TYR A 436 0.36 -16.40 8.59
N LEU A 437 0.72 -17.59 9.06
CA LEU A 437 1.19 -18.70 8.20
C LEU A 437 0.34 -19.95 8.46
N THR A 438 -0.80 -20.08 7.77
CA THR A 438 -1.67 -21.26 7.88
C THR A 438 -1.39 -22.33 6.82
N ARG A 439 -0.58 -22.02 5.80
CA ARG A 439 -0.30 -22.92 4.68
C ARG A 439 1.19 -23.03 4.41
N PHE A 440 1.65 -24.24 4.21
CA PHE A 440 3.05 -24.57 3.98
C PHE A 440 3.16 -25.51 2.79
N VAL A 441 4.13 -25.28 1.92
CA VAL A 441 4.40 -26.15 0.78
C VAL A 441 5.86 -26.57 0.83
N LEU A 442 6.11 -27.87 0.72
CA LEU A 442 7.44 -28.40 0.52
C LEU A 442 7.52 -29.01 -0.88
N VAL A 443 8.37 -28.43 -1.69
CA VAL A 443 8.78 -29.00 -2.97
C VAL A 443 10.12 -29.67 -2.74
N THR A 444 10.16 -31.00 -2.76
CA THR A 444 11.42 -31.74 -2.78
C THR A 444 11.78 -32.07 -4.21
N PHE A 445 13.06 -31.94 -4.55
CA PHE A 445 13.54 -32.41 -5.84
C PHE A 445 14.88 -33.12 -5.72
N ASN A 446 15.04 -34.17 -6.52
CA ASN A 446 16.34 -34.75 -6.82
C ASN A 446 16.28 -35.52 -8.14
N ASN A 447 17.27 -35.33 -9.01
CA ASN A 447 17.48 -36.14 -10.21
C ASN A 447 16.20 -36.38 -11.04
N GLN A 448 15.57 -35.28 -11.49
CA GLN A 448 14.34 -35.26 -12.28
C GLN A 448 13.04 -35.69 -11.57
N GLN A 449 13.11 -36.12 -10.30
CA GLN A 449 11.92 -36.34 -9.48
C GLN A 449 11.60 -35.09 -8.67
N ILE A 450 10.38 -34.58 -8.83
CA ILE A 450 9.82 -33.49 -8.03
C ILE A 450 8.63 -34.06 -7.26
N THR A 451 8.59 -33.79 -5.96
CA THR A 451 7.41 -34.05 -5.14
C THR A 451 6.97 -32.73 -4.52
N THR A 452 5.69 -32.39 -4.66
CA THR A 452 5.10 -31.20 -4.04
C THR A 452 4.07 -31.65 -3.02
N ASN A 453 4.29 -31.30 -1.76
CA ASN A 453 3.39 -31.60 -0.66
C ASN A 453 2.93 -30.31 0.02
N THR A 454 1.68 -30.26 0.46
CA THR A 454 1.10 -29.12 1.19
C THR A 454 0.74 -29.55 2.61
N TYR A 455 0.97 -28.66 3.57
CA TYR A 455 0.71 -28.86 4.99
C TYR A 455 -0.08 -27.68 5.57
N GLY A 456 -0.97 -27.97 6.52
CA GLY A 456 -1.81 -26.97 7.18
C GLY A 456 -1.22 -26.41 8.47
N ASN A 457 0.00 -26.78 8.84
CA ASN A 457 0.71 -26.21 9.99
C ASN A 457 2.23 -26.44 9.87
N ALA A 458 3.00 -25.62 10.57
CA ALA A 458 4.45 -25.65 10.54
C ALA A 458 5.05 -26.93 11.12
N GLU A 459 4.43 -27.53 12.13
CA GLU A 459 4.91 -28.78 12.74
C GLU A 459 4.92 -29.94 11.73
N ALA A 460 3.91 -30.01 10.86
CA ALA A 460 3.85 -30.99 9.78
C ALA A 460 4.92 -30.72 8.70
N LEU A 461 5.20 -29.46 8.35
CA LEU A 461 6.30 -29.09 7.46
C LEU A 461 7.67 -29.46 8.06
N ILE A 462 7.89 -29.15 9.33
CA ILE A 462 9.15 -29.45 10.06
C ILE A 462 9.42 -30.95 10.08
N ARG A 463 8.40 -31.77 10.39
CA ARG A 463 8.54 -33.24 10.31
C ARG A 463 8.90 -33.71 8.91
N ALA A 464 8.30 -33.13 7.87
CA ALA A 464 8.61 -33.46 6.49
C ALA A 464 10.06 -33.07 6.10
N LEU A 465 10.57 -31.94 6.60
CA LEU A 465 11.97 -31.55 6.43
C LEU A 465 12.92 -32.50 7.17
N ASP A 466 12.57 -32.92 8.39
CA ASP A 466 13.39 -33.87 9.15
C ASP A 466 13.45 -35.25 8.48
N ASP A 467 12.35 -35.69 7.86
CA ASP A 467 12.32 -36.93 7.08
C ASP A 467 13.07 -36.79 5.75
N ALA A 468 12.97 -35.63 5.10
CA ALA A 468 13.78 -35.31 3.93
C ALA A 468 15.29 -35.29 4.25
N ALA A 469 15.68 -34.85 5.45
CA ALA A 469 17.06 -34.87 5.94
C ALA A 469 17.59 -36.29 6.22
N LYS A 470 16.71 -37.29 6.38
CA LYS A 470 17.06 -38.71 6.55
C LYS A 470 17.08 -39.49 5.23
N THR A 471 16.93 -38.81 4.09
CA THR A 471 16.98 -39.46 2.79
C THR A 471 18.27 -40.28 2.65
N THR A 472 18.15 -41.48 2.07
CA THR A 472 19.28 -42.34 1.72
C THR A 472 19.76 -42.12 0.28
N ASP A 473 19.12 -41.19 -0.43
CA ASP A 473 19.43 -40.88 -1.82
C ASP A 473 20.77 -40.13 -1.92
N THR A 474 21.72 -40.78 -2.58
CA THR A 474 23.06 -40.24 -2.88
C THR A 474 23.22 -39.84 -4.34
N ASN A 475 22.17 -39.98 -5.17
CA ASN A 475 22.24 -39.81 -6.61
C ASN A 475 22.22 -38.33 -7.05
N GLY A 476 22.95 -38.09 -8.16
CA GLY A 476 22.91 -36.89 -8.99
C GLY A 476 24.13 -35.94 -8.85
N THR A 477 24.30 -35.01 -9.79
CA THR A 477 25.51 -34.17 -9.92
C THR A 477 25.28 -32.72 -9.45
N CYS A 478 26.25 -31.81 -9.59
CA CYS A 478 26.03 -30.37 -9.38
C CYS A 478 25.14 -29.73 -10.46
N VAL A 479 24.82 -30.49 -11.51
CA VAL A 479 23.98 -30.06 -12.64
C VAL A 479 22.70 -30.88 -12.59
N ASP A 480 21.56 -30.22 -12.37
CA ASP A 480 20.25 -30.78 -12.69
C ASP A 480 19.87 -30.25 -14.08
N THR A 481 19.48 -31.14 -14.99
CA THR A 481 18.99 -30.73 -16.31
C THR A 481 17.66 -30.00 -16.13
N ASP A 482 17.59 -28.77 -16.63
CA ASP A 482 16.47 -27.84 -16.46
C ASP A 482 15.11 -28.51 -16.73
N PHE A 483 14.17 -28.30 -15.80
CA PHE A 483 12.77 -28.58 -16.06
C PHE A 483 12.24 -27.44 -16.93
N ILE A 484 11.91 -27.74 -18.18
CA ILE A 484 11.17 -26.82 -19.05
C ILE A 484 9.81 -26.60 -18.36
N ALA A 485 9.53 -25.35 -17.98
CA ALA A 485 8.21 -24.97 -17.49
C ALA A 485 7.18 -25.31 -18.58
N LEU A 486 6.32 -26.30 -18.29
CA LEU A 486 5.16 -26.57 -19.12
C LEU A 486 4.22 -25.36 -18.96
N GLY A 487 3.89 -24.74 -20.09
CA GLY A 487 3.22 -23.44 -20.20
C GLY A 487 1.79 -23.38 -19.70
#